data_AF-A0A8S2ZZP5-F1
#
_entry.id   AF-A0A8S2ZZP5-F1
#
_cell.length_a   1.000
_cell.length_b   1.000
_cell.length_c   1.000
_cell.angle_alpha   90.00
_cell.angle_beta   90.00
_cell.angle_gamma   90.00
#
_symmetry.space_group_name_H-M   'P 1'
#
loop_
_entity.id
_entity.type
_entity.pdbx_description
1 polymer ?
#
loop_
_entity_poly.entity_id
_entity_poly.type
_entity_poly.pdbx_seq_one_letter_code
_entity_poly.pdbx_strand_id
1 'polypeptide(L)' 'MAGHDDQILTTLKILIIGESGVGKSSLLLRFTDDRFDQDLSATIGVDFKVKQLEIDGNRVKLAIWVCI' A
#
# COMPACT_ATOMS: atom_id res chain seq x y z
N MET A 1 -26.81 -20.91 2.40
CA MET A 1 -25.57 -20.95 3.21
C MET A 1 -25.00 -19.55 3.16
N ALA A 2 -25.37 -18.73 4.15
CA ALA A 2 -25.08 -17.30 4.19
C ALA A 2 -23.58 -17.04 4.38
N GLY A 3 -23.09 -16.00 3.72
CA GLY A 3 -21.68 -15.71 3.49
C GLY A 3 -20.83 -15.67 4.75
N HIS A 4 -19.71 -16.38 4.70
CA HIS A 4 -18.59 -16.09 5.56
C HIS A 4 -17.87 -14.91 4.90
N ASP A 5 -18.33 -13.69 5.21
CA ASP A 5 -17.61 -12.48 4.87
C ASP A 5 -16.17 -12.66 5.34
N ASP A 6 -15.24 -12.53 4.41
CA ASP A 6 -13.80 -12.46 4.63
C ASP A 6 -13.55 -11.31 5.62
N GLN A 7 -13.62 -11.59 6.93
CA GLN A 7 -13.63 -10.58 7.99
C GLN A 7 -12.23 -9.94 8.03
N ILE A 8 -12.04 -8.92 7.20
CA ILE A 8 -10.96 -7.96 7.35
C ILE A 8 -11.27 -7.22 8.66
N LEU A 9 -10.67 -7.71 9.75
CA LEU A 9 -10.89 -7.21 11.10
C LEU A 9 -10.40 -5.76 11.25
N THR A 10 -9.43 -5.35 10.45
CA THR A 10 -8.85 -4.01 10.56
C THR A 10 -8.44 -3.48 9.18
N THR A 11 -8.93 -2.29 8.83
CA THR A 11 -8.45 -1.54 7.67
C THR A 11 -7.61 -0.36 8.14
N LEU A 12 -6.33 -0.36 7.77
CA LEU A 12 -5.39 0.70 8.09
C LEU A 12 -5.18 1.59 6.87
N LYS A 13 -5.29 2.90 7.10
CA LYS A 13 -5.09 3.91 6.06
C LYS A 13 -3.75 4.63 6.28
N ILE A 14 -2.85 4.56 5.31
CA ILE A 14 -1.51 5.11 5.40
C ILE A 14 -1.33 6.16 4.30
N LEU A 15 -0.97 7.38 4.68
CA LEU A 15 -0.64 8.46 3.74
C LEU A 15 0.86 8.75 3.81
N ILE A 16 1.54 8.66 2.68
CA ILE A 16 2.97 8.96 2.55
C ILE A 16 3.09 10.30 1.82
N ILE A 17 3.71 11.28 2.48
CA ILE A 17 3.93 12.64 1.97
C ILE A 17 5.43 12.94 2.03
N GLY A 18 5.93 13.68 1.04
CA GLY A 18 7.29 14.20 1.04
C GLY A 18 7.66 14.79 -0.32
N GLU A 19 8.83 15.38 -0.45
CA GLU A 19 9.27 16.00 -1.70
C GLU A 19 9.40 15.00 -2.86
N SER A 20 9.28 15.49 -4.09
CA SER A 20 9.51 14.67 -5.28
C SER A 20 10.93 14.09 -5.29
N GLY A 21 11.09 12.83 -5.70
CA GLY A 21 12.40 12.19 -5.81
C GLY A 21 12.98 11.56 -4.53
N VAL A 22 12.33 11.70 -3.36
CA VAL A 22 12.82 11.08 -2.10
C VAL A 22 12.60 9.55 -2.01
N GLY A 23 12.05 8.91 -3.06
CA GLY A 23 11.89 7.46 -3.13
C GLY A 23 10.60 6.88 -2.51
N LYS A 24 9.58 7.71 -2.26
CA LYS A 24 8.27 7.26 -1.70
C LYS A 24 7.64 6.14 -2.54
N SER A 25 7.64 6.31 -3.86
CA SER A 25 7.05 5.35 -4.81
C SER A 25 7.87 4.06 -4.89
N SER A 26 9.20 4.15 -4.79
CA SER A 26 10.10 2.98 -4.69
C SER A 26 9.86 2.18 -3.41
N LEU A 27 9.61 2.87 -2.28
CA LEU A 27 9.26 2.25 -1.00
C LEU A 27 7.90 1.55 -1.08
N LEU A 28 6.91 2.16 -1.74
CA LEU A 28 5.61 1.53 -1.99
C LEU A 28 5.75 0.25 -2.81
N LEU A 29 6.47 0.30 -3.95
CA LEU A 29 6.67 -0.88 -4.80
C LEU A 29 7.41 -2.00 -4.07
N ARG A 30 8.45 -1.65 -3.30
CA ARG A 30 9.17 -2.63 -2.48
C ARG A 30 8.23 -3.26 -1.47
N PHE A 31 7.36 -2.48 -0.84
CA PHE A 31 6.41 -3.00 0.13
C PHE A 31 5.33 -3.87 -0.51
N THR A 32 4.84 -3.54 -1.71
CA THR A 32 3.72 -4.26 -2.34
C THR A 32 4.18 -5.48 -3.15
N ASP A 33 5.22 -5.33 -3.95
CA ASP A 33 5.62 -6.28 -4.99
C ASP A 33 7.01 -6.88 -4.76
N ASP A 34 7.69 -6.52 -3.66
CA ASP A 34 9.09 -6.86 -3.32
C ASP A 34 10.08 -6.61 -4.47
N ARG A 35 9.75 -5.64 -5.32
CA ARG A 35 10.55 -5.24 -6.48
C ARG A 35 11.09 -3.83 -6.27
N PHE A 36 12.24 -3.58 -6.87
CA PHE A 36 12.82 -2.26 -6.98
C PHE A 36 13.05 -1.97 -8.46
N ASP A 37 12.44 -0.90 -8.93
CA ASP A 37 12.60 -0.41 -10.29
C ASP A 37 13.33 0.93 -10.23
N GLN A 38 14.46 1.01 -10.94
CA GLN A 38 15.27 2.23 -11.02
C GLN A 38 14.64 3.26 -11.95
N ASP A 39 13.84 2.82 -12.92
CA ASP A 39 13.16 3.68 -13.90
C ASP A 39 11.72 4.00 -13.49
N LEU A 40 11.43 3.92 -12.19
CA LEU A 40 10.08 4.17 -11.70
C LEU A 40 9.67 5.63 -11.98
N SER A 41 8.74 5.80 -12.91
CA SER A 41 8.19 7.08 -13.30
C SER A 41 7.69 7.88 -12.08
N ALA A 42 7.90 9.19 -12.10
CA ALA A 42 7.39 10.07 -11.06
C ALA A 42 5.86 9.90 -10.91
N THR A 43 5.38 9.82 -9.67
CA THR A 43 3.94 9.74 -9.40
C THR A 43 3.24 11.00 -9.88
N ILE A 44 2.34 10.88 -10.85
CA ILE A 44 1.52 12.01 -11.31
C ILE A 44 0.34 12.15 -10.35
N GLY A 45 0.42 13.12 -9.43
CA GLY A 45 -0.64 13.38 -8.45
C GLY A 45 -0.58 12.44 -7.24
N VAL A 46 -1.54 11.52 -7.13
CA VAL A 46 -1.65 10.56 -6.02
C VAL A 46 -1.61 9.13 -6.54
N ASP A 47 -0.75 8.30 -5.95
CA ASP A 47 -0.72 6.84 -6.17
C ASP A 47 -1.46 6.13 -5.04
N PHE A 48 -2.17 5.05 -5.38
CA PHE A 48 -2.98 4.28 -4.45
C PHE A 48 -2.77 2.77 -4.63
N LYS A 49 -2.35 2.11 -3.55
CA LYS A 49 -2.22 0.65 -3.50
C LYS A 49 -2.94 0.09 -2.28
N VAL A 50 -3.45 -1.13 -2.43
CA VAL A 50 -4.06 -1.90 -1.34
C VAL A 50 -3.33 -3.23 -1.21
N LYS A 51 -2.93 -3.57 0.02
CA LYS A 51 -2.34 -4.86 0.36
C LYS A 51 -3.11 -5.50 1.50
N GLN A 52 -3.45 -6.77 1.37
CA GLN A 52 -4.00 -7.57 2.47
C GLN A 52 -2.87 -8.37 3.09
N LEU A 53 -2.80 -8.37 4.42
CA LEU A 53 -1.81 -9.10 5.20
C LEU A 53 -2.52 -9.87 6.30
N GLU A 54 -1.92 -10.96 6.74
CA GLU A 54 -2.34 -11.68 7.95
C GLU A 54 -1.28 -11.46 9.02
N ILE A 55 -1.67 -10.86 10.15
CA ILE A 55 -0.79 -10.54 11.28
C ILE A 55 -1.46 -11.12 12.52
N ASP A 56 -0.76 -12.00 13.24
CA ASP A 56 -1.24 -12.65 14.46
C ASP A 56 -2.63 -13.34 14.29
N GLY A 57 -2.88 -13.92 13.11
CA GLY A 57 -4.16 -14.56 12.77
C GLY A 57 -5.29 -13.59 12.40
N ASN A 58 -5.02 -12.29 12.39
CA ASN A 58 -5.97 -11.26 11.96
C ASN A 58 -5.70 -10.82 10.52
N ARG A 59 -6.73 -10.81 9.69
CA ARG A 59 -6.64 -10.25 8.34
C ARG A 59 -6.76 -8.74 8.37
N VAL A 60 -5.70 -8.07 7.94
CA VAL A 60 -5.58 -6.61 7.91
C VAL A 60 -5.50 -6.13 6.47
N LYS A 61 -6.26 -5.09 6.15
CA LYS A 61 -6.20 -4.40 4.85
C LYS A 61 -5.47 -3.09 5.01
N LEU A 62 -4.32 -2.97 4.36
CA LEU A 62 -3.56 -1.74 4.27
C LEU A 62 -3.95 -1.02 2.99
N ALA A 63 -4.47 0.18 3.12
CA ALA A 63 -4.72 1.10 2.03
C ALA A 63 -3.66 2.20 2.12
N ILE A 64 -2.84 2.34 1.09
CA ILE A 64 -1.68 3.24 1.08
C ILE A 64 -1.87 4.26 -0.03
N TRP A 65 -1.82 5.53 0.35
CA TRP A 65 -1.84 6.68 -0.55
C TRP A 65 -0.48 7.35 -0.54
N VAL A 66 0.09 7.60 -1.71
CA VAL A 66 1.31 8.39 -1.87
C VAL A 66 0.93 9.70 -2.55
N CYS A 67 1.25 10.81 -1.90
CA CYS A 67 1.12 12.15 -2.47
C CYS A 67 2.51 12.73 -2.69
N ILE A 68 2.74 13.32 -3.87
CA ILE A 68 3.88 14.22 -4.10
C ILE A 68 3.49 15.63 -3.66
#